data_AF-A0A972W4Z6-F1
#
_entry.id   AF-A0A972W4Z6-F1
#
_cell.length_a   1.000
_cell.length_b   1.000
_cell.length_c   1.000
_cell.angle_alpha   90.00
_cell.angle_beta   90.00
_cell.angle_gamma   90.00
#
_symmetry.space_group_name_H-M   'P 1'
#
loop_
_entity.id
_entity.type
_entity.pdbx_description
1 polymer ?
#
loop_
_entity_poly.entity_id
_entity_poly.type
_entity_poly.pdbx_seq_one_letter_code
_entity_poly.pdbx_strand_id
1 'polypeptide(L)'
;MKQIFTFLIILIGISVNAQNNDITSKLYETYEKYKEPSLDRRRIKNSDIQPLIERLKNDSKYTVQKVGKSIEGRDLSLISIGTGKINVLLWSQMHGDEPTATQAIFDIFIFLDNPEFSDEKKAILSNLTLHFLPMLNPDGAEQFTRRTALGIDMNRDALRLQSPESKTLKRVRDSLNADFGFNLHDQSVYYNAERTDKMATISYLAPAYNYEKDINDVRANAMKVIIFMNSIVQKYAPGQVGRYNDDFEPRAFGDNIQKWGTSTILIESGGFQNDVEKQEIRKLNYVSILSAIYTIANGDYKNIPIEGYEKIPENDRKLFDLKLFGATFNLLNNEYIIDLGINRLEIDNANHTNFYNIGRIIDQGDLSTYYGYETFDATGYTIVEGKVYPKTLKSVKDLSTIDVYQLLQKGYTYIRITELPIGKKEVSVPIHLIGANYKVGKLVLGEGANPTFLLRKNGKIDYAVINGFLIDLNTKKSNFKNALIYKR
;
A
#
# COMPACT_ATOMS: atom_id res chain seq x y z
N MET A 1 -76.51 20.76 17.23
CA MET A 1 -75.74 20.32 16.04
C MET A 1 -74.70 21.39 15.75
N LYS A 2 -73.50 21.29 16.33
CA LYS A 2 -72.25 20.88 15.68
C LYS A 2 -71.94 21.68 14.41
N GLN A 3 -71.03 22.64 14.50
CA GLN A 3 -69.94 22.82 13.54
C GLN A 3 -68.75 23.48 14.24
N ILE A 4 -67.68 22.72 14.36
CA ILE A 4 -66.38 23.08 14.93
C ILE A 4 -65.57 23.69 13.79
N PHE A 5 -65.15 24.95 13.90
CA PHE A 5 -64.12 25.53 13.04
C PHE A 5 -62.78 25.38 13.75
N THR A 6 -61.98 24.42 13.32
CA THR A 6 -60.57 24.29 13.72
C THR A 6 -59.73 25.03 12.70
N PHE A 7 -59.16 26.17 13.11
CA PHE A 7 -58.12 26.86 12.35
C PHE A 7 -56.79 26.13 12.61
N LEU A 8 -56.31 25.37 11.63
CA LEU A 8 -55.02 24.70 11.71
C LEU A 8 -53.95 25.69 11.23
N ILE A 9 -53.23 26.31 12.18
CA ILE A 9 -52.01 27.06 11.90
C ILE A 9 -50.90 26.03 11.63
N ILE A 10 -50.50 25.89 10.37
CA ILE A 10 -49.32 25.12 9.97
C ILE A 10 -48.09 25.97 10.32
N LEU A 11 -47.47 25.69 11.46
CA LEU A 11 -46.10 26.12 11.74
C LEU A 11 -45.16 25.30 10.86
N ILE A 12 -44.68 25.90 9.76
CA ILE A 12 -43.53 25.39 9.01
C ILE A 12 -42.30 25.65 9.89
N GLY A 13 -41.92 24.65 10.67
CA GLY A 13 -40.59 24.60 11.28
C GLY A 13 -39.58 24.41 10.17
N ILE A 14 -38.97 25.51 9.71
CA ILE A 14 -37.72 25.45 8.95
C ILE A 14 -36.67 25.00 9.97
N SER A 15 -36.43 23.69 10.04
CA SER A 15 -35.22 23.15 10.61
C SER A 15 -34.06 23.67 9.78
N VAL A 16 -33.44 24.75 10.27
CA VAL A 16 -32.10 25.14 9.87
C VAL A 16 -31.20 23.99 10.28
N ASN A 17 -30.98 23.04 9.37
CA ASN A 17 -29.85 22.15 9.45
C ASN A 17 -28.63 23.05 9.46
N ALA A 18 -28.07 23.29 10.64
CA ALA A 18 -26.70 23.75 10.76
C ALA A 18 -25.86 22.74 9.97
N GLN A 19 -25.34 23.17 8.83
CA GLN A 19 -24.30 22.43 8.13
C GLN A 19 -23.10 22.37 9.06
N ASN A 20 -23.04 21.31 9.89
CA ASN A 20 -21.79 20.89 10.49
C ASN A 20 -20.87 20.53 9.32
N ASN A 21 -20.06 21.51 8.93
CA ASN A 21 -18.92 21.35 8.06
C ASN A 21 -17.96 20.36 8.73
N ASP A 22 -18.15 19.07 8.51
CA ASP A 22 -17.27 18.03 9.00
C ASP A 22 -15.90 18.21 8.32
N ILE A 23 -14.92 18.76 9.05
CA ILE A 23 -13.55 18.96 8.57
C ILE A 23 -13.02 17.68 7.90
N THR A 24 -13.37 16.50 8.43
CA THR A 24 -12.88 15.22 7.92
C THR A 24 -13.33 14.95 6.50
N SER A 25 -14.53 15.39 6.12
CA SER A 25 -15.03 15.28 4.75
C SER A 25 -14.37 16.28 3.81
N LYS A 26 -14.18 17.51 4.27
CA LYS A 26 -13.48 18.53 3.48
C LYS A 26 -12.02 18.15 3.20
N LEU A 27 -11.33 17.50 4.15
CA LEU A 27 -9.97 17.00 3.95
C LEU A 27 -9.86 16.06 2.74
N TYR A 28 -10.82 15.14 2.58
CA TYR A 28 -10.84 14.22 1.44
C TYR A 28 -11.20 14.93 0.12
N GLU A 29 -12.22 15.80 0.16
CA GLU A 29 -12.73 16.50 -1.03
C GLU A 29 -11.73 17.52 -1.59
N THR A 30 -10.94 18.15 -0.73
CA THR A 30 -10.00 19.22 -1.11
C THR A 30 -8.55 18.76 -1.22
N TYR A 31 -8.28 17.45 -1.05
CA TYR A 31 -6.93 16.85 -1.03
C TYR A 31 -6.02 17.33 -2.17
N GLU A 32 -6.51 17.45 -3.39
CA GLU A 32 -5.69 17.83 -4.55
C GLU A 32 -5.03 19.21 -4.40
N LYS A 33 -5.56 20.09 -3.54
CA LYS A 33 -4.92 21.39 -3.20
C LYS A 33 -3.66 21.23 -2.34
N TYR A 34 -3.55 20.11 -1.63
CA TYR A 34 -2.53 19.85 -0.62
C TYR A 34 -1.52 18.79 -1.04
N LYS A 35 -1.70 18.16 -2.20
CA LYS A 35 -0.80 17.14 -2.71
C LYS A 35 0.55 17.75 -3.13
N GLU A 36 1.66 17.26 -2.59
CA GLU A 36 3.01 17.63 -3.03
C GLU A 36 3.32 16.97 -4.39
N PRO A 37 3.42 17.75 -5.48
CA PRO A 37 3.52 17.19 -6.83
C PRO A 37 4.86 16.53 -7.14
N SER A 38 5.93 16.87 -6.41
CA SER A 38 7.26 16.28 -6.65
C SER A 38 7.41 14.82 -6.18
N LEU A 39 6.47 14.32 -5.38
CA LEU A 39 6.48 12.97 -4.81
C LEU A 39 5.43 12.06 -5.48
N ASP A 40 5.39 12.00 -6.80
CA ASP A 40 4.37 11.28 -7.58
C ASP A 40 4.61 9.77 -7.74
N ARG A 41 5.73 9.26 -7.20
CA ARG A 41 6.13 7.84 -7.25
C ARG A 41 6.48 7.33 -5.88
N ARG A 42 6.36 6.01 -5.67
CA ARG A 42 6.66 5.39 -4.36
C ARG A 42 8.17 5.16 -4.13
N ARG A 43 8.99 5.09 -5.17
CA ARG A 43 10.46 5.01 -5.01
C ARG A 43 11.06 6.40 -4.73
N ILE A 44 10.83 6.90 -3.52
CA ILE A 44 11.35 8.19 -3.06
C ILE A 44 12.72 8.02 -2.39
N LYS A 45 13.65 8.89 -2.76
CA LYS A 45 15.02 8.93 -2.24
C LYS A 45 15.16 10.04 -1.21
N ASN A 46 16.25 9.99 -0.44
CA ASN A 46 16.52 11.05 0.52
C ASN A 46 16.70 12.40 -0.19
N SER A 47 17.34 12.40 -1.36
CA SER A 47 17.53 13.60 -2.19
C SER A 47 16.23 14.26 -2.63
N ASP A 48 15.15 13.49 -2.79
CA ASP A 48 13.87 14.00 -3.30
C ASP A 48 13.15 14.82 -2.23
N ILE A 49 13.36 14.50 -0.94
CA ILE A 49 12.73 15.21 0.18
C ILE A 49 13.59 16.36 0.74
N GLN A 50 14.90 16.40 0.48
CA GLN A 50 15.78 17.47 1.00
C GLN A 50 15.33 18.89 0.61
N PRO A 51 14.95 19.18 -0.66
CA PRO A 51 14.46 20.51 -1.03
C PRO A 51 13.20 20.91 -0.25
N LEU A 52 12.33 19.94 0.05
CA LEU A 52 11.09 20.16 0.82
C LEU A 52 11.42 20.48 2.28
N ILE A 53 12.38 19.77 2.89
CA ILE A 53 12.83 20.04 4.26
C ILE A 53 13.51 21.41 4.37
N GLU A 54 14.37 21.78 3.41
CA GLU A 54 15.02 23.10 3.42
C GLU A 54 14.01 24.25 3.23
N ARG A 55 12.93 24.04 2.45
CA ARG A 55 11.80 24.99 2.39
C ARG A 55 11.19 25.22 3.77
N LEU A 56 10.89 24.15 4.51
CA LEU A 56 10.29 24.24 5.85
C LEU A 56 11.24 24.91 6.85
N LYS A 57 12.54 24.64 6.77
CA LYS A 57 13.57 25.23 7.64
C LYS A 57 13.70 26.75 7.49
N ASN A 58 13.39 27.28 6.31
CA ASN A 58 13.38 28.73 6.04
C ASN A 58 12.10 29.43 6.51
N ASP A 59 11.10 28.68 6.98
CA ASP A 59 9.86 29.24 7.53
C ASP A 59 9.88 29.18 9.07
N SER A 60 9.76 30.36 9.69
CA SER A 60 9.80 30.54 11.14
C SER A 60 8.74 29.78 11.93
N LYS A 61 7.65 29.30 11.31
CA LYS A 61 6.64 28.48 11.98
C LYS A 61 7.13 27.06 12.27
N TYR A 62 8.16 26.61 11.57
CA TYR A 62 8.74 25.28 11.74
C TYR A 62 10.07 25.35 12.52
N THR A 63 10.31 24.34 13.33
CA THR A 63 11.62 24.04 13.90
C THR A 63 12.16 22.78 13.24
N VAL A 64 13.16 22.92 12.37
CA VAL A 64 13.81 21.79 11.69
C VAL A 64 15.15 21.52 12.36
N GLN A 65 15.31 20.35 12.95
CA GLN A 65 16.51 19.95 13.66
C GLN A 65 17.06 18.66 13.07
N LYS A 66 18.37 18.65 12.80
CA LYS A 66 19.10 17.41 12.57
C LYS A 66 19.22 16.65 13.87
N VAL A 67 18.52 15.52 13.96
CA VAL A 67 18.51 14.69 15.16
C VAL A 67 19.42 13.48 15.05
N GLY A 68 19.92 13.13 13.87
CA GLY A 68 20.83 12.01 13.73
C GLY A 68 21.42 11.90 12.33
N LYS A 69 22.09 10.78 12.10
CA LYS A 69 22.56 10.34 10.79
C LYS A 69 22.34 8.85 10.63
N SER A 70 22.08 8.43 9.40
CA SER A 70 22.15 7.02 9.02
C SER A 70 23.58 6.51 8.98
N ILE A 71 23.74 5.20 8.75
CA ILE A 71 25.05 4.54 8.62
C ILE A 71 25.87 5.12 7.47
N GLU A 72 25.25 5.37 6.32
CA GLU A 72 25.91 5.98 5.16
C GLU A 72 26.02 7.52 5.28
N GLY A 73 25.63 8.09 6.42
CA GLY A 73 25.86 9.48 6.76
C GLY A 73 24.79 10.47 6.28
N ARG A 74 23.63 9.99 5.84
CA ARG A 74 22.47 10.83 5.48
C ARG A 74 21.80 11.38 6.72
N ASP A 75 21.33 12.62 6.65
CA ASP A 75 20.79 13.32 7.80
C ASP A 75 19.38 12.84 8.15
N LEU A 76 19.12 12.66 9.45
CA LEU A 76 17.78 12.42 9.99
C LEU A 76 17.26 13.74 10.57
N SER A 77 16.17 14.26 10.02
CA SER A 77 15.58 15.55 10.39
C SER A 77 14.28 15.35 11.16
N LEU A 78 14.17 16.02 12.31
CA LEU A 78 12.94 16.19 13.06
C LEU A 78 12.36 17.56 12.74
N ILE A 79 11.12 17.60 12.28
CA ILE A 79 10.40 18.82 11.88
C ILE A 79 9.28 19.03 12.89
N SER A 80 9.28 20.16 13.58
CA SER A 80 8.30 20.45 14.63
C SER A 80 7.48 21.71 14.34
N ILE A 81 6.20 21.71 14.70
CA ILE A 81 5.29 22.85 14.57
C ILE A 81 4.23 22.82 15.68
N GLY A 82 3.77 24.00 16.10
CA GLY A 82 2.79 24.16 17.17
C GLY A 82 3.44 24.50 18.50
N THR A 83 2.60 24.86 19.47
CA THR A 83 3.03 25.31 20.80
C THR A 83 2.24 24.66 21.93
N GLY A 84 1.36 23.71 21.57
CA GLY A 84 0.50 23.04 22.52
C GLY A 84 1.24 22.02 23.38
N LYS A 85 0.63 21.68 24.52
CA LYS A 85 1.28 20.85 25.55
C LYS A 85 1.31 19.35 25.21
N ILE A 86 0.45 18.90 24.29
CA ILE A 86 0.36 17.50 23.89
C ILE A 86 1.36 17.25 22.76
N ASN A 87 2.35 16.40 22.99
CA ASN A 87 3.37 16.09 22.01
C ASN A 87 2.95 14.89 21.16
N VAL A 88 2.87 15.08 19.85
CA VAL A 88 2.49 14.04 18.89
C VAL A 88 3.68 13.74 17.99
N LEU A 89 4.24 12.53 18.10
CA LEU A 89 5.36 12.07 17.28
C LEU A 89 4.86 11.22 16.11
N LEU A 90 5.20 11.61 14.88
CA LEU A 90 4.94 10.85 13.67
C LEU A 90 6.26 10.44 13.05
N TRP A 91 6.45 9.15 12.80
CA TRP A 91 7.64 8.67 12.09
C TRP A 91 7.23 7.73 10.96
N SER A 92 7.90 7.88 9.82
CA SER A 92 7.65 7.05 8.64
C SER A 92 8.94 6.47 8.08
N GLN A 93 8.77 5.43 7.26
CA GLN A 93 9.82 4.83 6.45
C GLN A 93 11.02 4.38 7.30
N MET A 94 10.73 3.75 8.44
CA MET A 94 11.72 2.97 9.19
C MET A 94 12.15 1.72 8.43
N HIS A 95 11.26 1.23 7.57
CA HIS A 95 11.58 0.36 6.45
C HIS A 95 11.69 1.22 5.19
N GLY A 96 12.78 1.09 4.45
CA GLY A 96 13.09 1.98 3.34
C GLY A 96 12.15 1.85 2.14
N ASP A 97 11.50 0.69 1.98
CA ASP A 97 10.54 0.35 0.94
C ASP A 97 9.08 0.69 1.27
N GLU A 98 8.85 1.45 2.36
CA GLU A 98 7.51 1.82 2.85
C GLU A 98 7.28 3.35 2.83
N PRO A 99 7.13 3.96 1.63
CA PRO A 99 7.18 5.40 1.38
C PRO A 99 5.85 6.13 1.53
N THR A 100 4.72 5.41 1.60
CA THR A 100 3.37 5.99 1.36
C THR A 100 3.06 7.12 2.34
N ALA A 101 3.32 6.88 3.62
CA ALA A 101 3.05 7.87 4.66
C ALA A 101 4.08 9.02 4.67
N THR A 102 5.31 8.81 4.19
CA THR A 102 6.26 9.90 3.97
C THR A 102 5.70 10.91 2.98
N GLN A 103 5.11 10.44 1.88
CA GLN A 103 4.45 11.31 0.90
C GLN A 103 3.27 12.07 1.54
N ALA A 104 2.46 11.39 2.34
CA ALA A 104 1.33 12.01 3.05
C ALA A 104 1.78 13.06 4.09
N ILE A 105 2.91 12.86 4.78
CA ILE A 105 3.47 13.88 5.69
C ILE A 105 3.78 15.17 4.93
N PHE A 106 4.34 15.09 3.72
CA PHE A 106 4.58 16.29 2.93
C PHE A 106 3.29 16.96 2.44
N ASP A 107 2.21 16.21 2.21
CA ASP A 107 0.88 16.78 1.95
C ASP A 107 0.32 17.51 3.18
N ILE A 108 0.56 16.97 4.38
CA ILE A 108 0.18 17.59 5.65
C ILE A 108 0.90 18.93 5.83
N PHE A 109 2.18 19.05 5.47
CA PHE A 109 2.87 20.35 5.52
C PHE A 109 2.24 21.37 4.58
N ILE A 110 1.85 20.98 3.36
CA ILE A 110 1.16 21.89 2.44
C ILE A 110 -0.21 22.33 3.02
N PHE A 111 -0.94 21.42 3.66
CA PHE A 111 -2.18 21.76 4.38
C PHE A 111 -1.96 22.77 5.51
N LEU A 112 -0.94 22.54 6.34
CA LEU A 112 -0.61 23.45 7.45
C LEU A 112 -0.23 24.84 6.94
N ASP A 113 0.40 24.92 5.77
CA ASP A 113 0.88 26.16 5.14
C ASP A 113 -0.19 26.94 4.38
N ASN A 114 -1.24 26.27 3.93
CA ASN A 114 -2.32 26.88 3.15
C ASN A 114 -3.17 27.84 4.01
N PRO A 115 -3.82 28.90 3.49
CA PRO A 115 -4.67 29.77 4.32
C PRO A 115 -6.04 29.18 4.73
N GLU A 116 -6.55 28.15 4.03
CA GLU A 116 -7.82 27.48 4.38
C GLU A 116 -7.71 26.74 5.73
N PHE A 117 -8.85 26.39 6.36
CA PHE A 117 -8.93 25.70 7.67
C PHE A 117 -8.21 26.43 8.83
N SER A 118 -8.32 27.77 8.86
CA SER A 118 -7.62 28.59 9.85
C SER A 118 -7.99 28.26 11.29
N ASP A 119 -9.27 28.04 11.57
CA ASP A 119 -9.77 27.77 12.93
C ASP A 119 -9.35 26.39 13.40
N GLU A 120 -9.47 25.38 12.53
CA GLU A 120 -9.10 24.01 12.82
C GLU A 120 -7.59 23.87 13.03
N LYS A 121 -6.77 24.50 12.18
CA LYS A 121 -5.31 24.51 12.38
C LYS A 121 -4.89 25.29 13.61
N LYS A 122 -5.58 26.39 13.93
CA LYS A 122 -5.33 27.10 15.19
C LYS A 122 -5.64 26.21 16.39
N ALA A 123 -6.75 25.48 16.36
CA ALA A 123 -7.09 24.50 17.40
C ALA A 123 -6.04 23.39 17.51
N ILE A 124 -5.58 22.84 16.37
CA ILE A 124 -4.51 21.83 16.32
C ILE A 124 -3.22 22.38 16.93
N LEU A 125 -2.70 23.50 16.42
CA LEU A 125 -1.36 24.00 16.76
C LEU A 125 -1.28 24.68 18.13
N SER A 126 -2.41 25.08 18.73
CA SER A 126 -2.46 25.61 20.10
C SER A 126 -2.60 24.53 21.18
N ASN A 127 -3.16 23.38 20.84
CA ASN A 127 -3.31 22.25 21.77
C ASN A 127 -2.20 21.20 21.61
N LEU A 128 -1.67 21.05 20.40
CA LEU A 128 -0.63 20.07 20.06
C LEU A 128 0.69 20.75 19.68
N THR A 129 1.79 20.05 19.96
CA THR A 129 3.06 20.22 19.25
C THR A 129 3.28 18.95 18.42
N LEU A 130 3.34 19.11 17.10
CA LEU A 130 3.50 18.02 16.14
C LEU A 130 4.99 17.86 15.80
N HIS A 131 5.49 16.64 15.84
CA HIS A 131 6.88 16.29 15.53
C HIS A 131 6.91 15.22 14.44
N PHE A 132 7.51 15.53 13.30
CA PHE A 132 7.61 14.64 12.15
C PHE A 132 9.04 14.19 11.93
N LEU A 133 9.23 12.88 11.81
CA LEU A 133 10.47 12.26 11.36
C LEU A 133 10.17 11.52 10.04
N PRO A 134 10.18 12.22 8.89
CA PRO A 134 9.57 11.75 7.64
C PRO A 134 10.34 10.63 6.94
N MET A 135 11.61 10.38 7.27
CA MET A 135 12.37 9.30 6.67
C MET A 135 13.41 8.79 7.66
N LEU A 136 13.06 7.76 8.41
CA LEU A 136 13.94 7.22 9.46
C LEU A 136 15.07 6.35 8.90
N ASN A 137 14.82 5.61 7.81
CA ASN A 137 15.80 4.75 7.14
C ASN A 137 16.12 5.26 5.73
N PRO A 138 16.84 6.39 5.58
CA PRO A 138 17.17 6.94 4.28
C PRO A 138 18.11 6.03 3.47
N ASP A 139 18.92 5.19 4.12
CA ASP A 139 19.81 4.24 3.42
C ASP A 139 19.00 3.12 2.76
N GLY A 140 18.01 2.58 3.48
CA GLY A 140 17.07 1.62 2.91
C GLY A 140 16.23 2.22 1.79
N ALA A 141 15.85 3.50 1.90
CA ALA A 141 15.09 4.22 0.88
C ALA A 141 15.83 4.31 -0.47
N GLU A 142 17.13 4.59 -0.44
CA GLU A 142 17.96 4.64 -1.67
C GLU A 142 18.02 3.32 -2.43
N GLN A 143 17.85 2.21 -1.72
CA GLN A 143 17.92 0.85 -2.24
C GLN A 143 16.54 0.19 -2.35
N PHE A 144 15.47 0.94 -2.06
CA PHE A 144 14.09 0.44 -1.95
C PHE A 144 14.00 -0.89 -1.20
N THR A 145 14.55 -0.93 0.03
CA THR A 145 14.63 -2.13 0.86
C THR A 145 14.15 -1.89 2.28
N ARG A 146 13.52 -2.91 2.85
CA ARG A 146 13.04 -2.92 4.23
C ARG A 146 14.12 -2.65 5.27
N ARG A 147 15.34 -3.17 5.06
CA ARG A 147 16.38 -3.21 6.09
C ARG A 147 17.27 -1.97 6.05
N THR A 148 17.96 -1.69 7.16
CA THR A 148 19.01 -0.67 7.21
C THR A 148 20.24 -1.10 6.41
N ALA A 149 21.23 -0.22 6.25
CA ALA A 149 22.51 -0.58 5.61
C ALA A 149 23.28 -1.71 6.33
N LEU A 150 23.01 -1.95 7.63
CA LEU A 150 23.55 -3.10 8.37
C LEU A 150 22.80 -4.42 8.08
N GLY A 151 21.75 -4.38 7.27
CA GLY A 151 20.86 -5.53 7.05
C GLY A 151 19.98 -5.82 8.26
N ILE A 152 19.72 -4.85 9.14
CA ILE A 152 18.85 -5.02 10.31
C ILE A 152 17.43 -4.61 9.93
N ASP A 153 16.44 -5.41 10.32
CA ASP A 153 15.05 -4.95 10.37
C ASP A 153 14.93 -4.04 11.61
N MET A 154 14.80 -2.73 11.39
CA MET A 154 14.79 -1.74 12.46
C MET A 154 13.62 -1.96 13.41
N ASN A 155 12.48 -2.44 12.90
CA ASN A 155 11.31 -2.79 13.71
C ASN A 155 11.47 -4.16 14.42
N ARG A 156 12.71 -4.65 14.55
CA ARG A 156 13.11 -5.78 15.38
C ARG A 156 14.35 -5.46 16.25
N ASP A 157 14.64 -4.18 16.44
CA ASP A 157 15.85 -3.68 17.12
C ASP A 157 15.54 -2.76 18.33
N ALA A 158 14.29 -2.67 18.79
CA ALA A 158 13.90 -1.71 19.84
C ALA A 158 14.54 -1.99 21.22
N LEU A 159 14.95 -3.23 21.50
CA LEU A 159 15.60 -3.60 22.77
C LEU A 159 17.10 -3.32 22.78
N ARG A 160 17.78 -3.57 21.66
CA ARG A 160 19.25 -3.49 21.57
C ARG A 160 19.75 -2.21 20.93
N LEU A 161 18.89 -1.51 20.17
CA LEU A 161 19.18 -0.25 19.51
C LEU A 161 20.52 -0.29 18.78
N GLN A 162 20.75 -1.32 17.95
CA GLN A 162 22.02 -1.54 17.27
C GLN A 162 22.25 -0.50 16.17
N SER A 163 21.22 -0.15 15.41
CA SER A 163 21.36 0.83 14.33
C SER A 163 21.35 2.28 14.85
N PRO A 164 22.09 3.22 14.22
CA PRO A 164 22.06 4.62 14.62
C PRO A 164 20.67 5.25 14.46
N GLU A 165 19.88 4.80 13.48
CA GLU A 165 18.49 5.19 13.28
C GLU A 165 17.60 4.73 14.45
N SER A 166 17.73 3.46 14.90
CA SER A 166 17.04 2.94 16.10
C SER A 166 17.35 3.78 17.35
N LYS A 167 18.63 4.08 17.58
CA LYS A 167 19.05 4.94 18.70
C LYS A 167 18.46 6.35 18.61
N THR A 168 18.35 6.87 17.39
CA THR A 168 17.81 8.21 17.12
C THR A 168 16.32 8.24 17.45
N LEU A 169 15.52 7.29 16.95
CA LEU A 169 14.09 7.22 17.26
C LEU A 169 13.83 7.10 18.77
N LYS A 170 14.57 6.21 19.47
CA LYS A 170 14.46 6.08 20.93
C LYS A 170 14.72 7.40 21.65
N ARG A 171 15.85 8.05 21.35
CA ARG A 171 16.23 9.29 22.01
C ARG A 171 15.25 10.43 21.71
N VAL A 172 14.79 10.54 20.46
CA VAL A 172 13.78 11.54 20.07
C VAL A 172 12.51 11.32 20.89
N ARG A 173 11.96 10.11 20.87
CA ARG A 173 10.76 9.77 21.63
C ARG A 173 10.90 10.08 23.12
N ASP A 174 12.02 9.70 23.73
CA ASP A 174 12.27 9.96 25.16
C ASP A 174 12.39 11.45 25.46
N SER A 175 13.07 12.20 24.59
CA SER A 175 13.25 13.64 24.78
C SER A 175 11.95 14.44 24.69
N LEU A 176 11.01 13.97 23.87
CA LEU A 176 9.70 14.59 23.71
C LEU A 176 8.71 14.15 24.80
N ASN A 177 8.96 13.00 25.45
CA ASN A 177 7.97 12.32 26.28
C ASN A 177 6.58 12.27 25.59
N ALA A 178 6.57 11.84 24.32
CA ALA A 178 5.41 11.99 23.44
C ALA A 178 4.15 11.31 24.01
N ASP A 179 3.03 12.05 24.00
CA ASP A 179 1.72 11.58 24.44
C ASP A 179 1.09 10.61 23.43
N PHE A 180 1.26 10.93 22.14
CA PHE A 180 0.79 10.13 21.01
C PHE A 180 1.91 9.83 20.03
N GLY A 181 1.85 8.66 19.40
CA GLY A 181 2.81 8.19 18.41
C GLY A 181 2.11 7.62 17.19
N PHE A 182 2.51 8.02 15.98
CA PHE A 182 2.06 7.41 14.74
C PHE A 182 3.22 6.61 14.13
N ASN A 183 3.06 5.28 14.14
CA ASN A 183 3.97 4.34 13.52
C ASN A 183 3.51 4.05 12.09
N LEU A 184 4.14 4.70 11.12
CA LEU A 184 3.63 4.76 9.75
C LEU A 184 4.40 3.81 8.82
N HIS A 185 3.68 2.83 8.28
CA HIS A 185 4.21 1.69 7.55
C HIS A 185 3.42 1.38 6.26
N ASP A 186 3.99 0.48 5.47
CA ASP A 186 3.31 -0.21 4.38
C ASP A 186 3.24 -1.71 4.66
N GLN A 187 2.18 -2.36 4.19
CA GLN A 187 2.01 -3.81 4.26
C GLN A 187 1.93 -4.44 2.87
N SER A 188 1.92 -5.77 2.84
CA SER A 188 1.72 -6.52 1.60
C SER A 188 0.39 -6.14 0.94
N VAL A 189 0.42 -5.91 -0.37
CA VAL A 189 -0.80 -5.68 -1.17
C VAL A 189 -1.73 -6.90 -1.23
N TYR A 190 -1.29 -8.07 -0.74
CA TYR A 190 -2.07 -9.31 -0.75
C TYR A 190 -2.89 -9.55 0.53
N TYR A 191 -2.94 -8.56 1.43
CA TYR A 191 -3.87 -8.59 2.56
C TYR A 191 -5.26 -8.12 2.15
N ASN A 192 -6.29 -8.82 2.61
CA ASN A 192 -7.70 -8.45 2.55
C ASN A 192 -8.29 -8.28 3.95
N ALA A 193 -9.37 -7.53 4.09
CA ALA A 193 -10.18 -7.58 5.31
C ALA A 193 -10.81 -8.98 5.44
N GLU A 194 -10.71 -9.56 6.64
CA GLU A 194 -11.09 -10.95 6.90
C GLU A 194 -12.48 -11.29 6.32
N ARG A 195 -12.57 -12.44 5.65
CA ARG A 195 -13.82 -12.96 5.05
C ARG A 195 -14.43 -12.08 3.95
N THR A 196 -13.68 -11.14 3.39
CA THR A 196 -14.11 -10.33 2.25
C THR A 196 -13.09 -10.35 1.12
N ASP A 197 -13.53 -10.01 -0.09
CA ASP A 197 -12.69 -9.80 -1.27
C ASP A 197 -11.98 -8.42 -1.26
N LYS A 198 -12.23 -7.61 -0.23
CA LYS A 198 -11.76 -6.22 -0.14
C LYS A 198 -10.32 -6.18 0.35
N MET A 199 -9.47 -5.50 -0.39
CA MET A 199 -8.09 -5.23 0.00
C MET A 199 -8.06 -4.53 1.36
N ALA A 200 -7.13 -4.93 2.23
CA ALA A 200 -6.82 -4.18 3.44
C ALA A 200 -5.98 -2.96 3.03
N THR A 201 -6.62 -1.95 2.46
CA THR A 201 -5.96 -0.75 1.93
C THR A 201 -5.29 0.05 3.04
N ILE A 202 -5.98 0.21 4.17
CA ILE A 202 -5.43 0.74 5.41
C ILE A 202 -5.66 -0.30 6.50
N SER A 203 -4.63 -0.64 7.27
CA SER A 203 -4.82 -1.37 8.51
C SER A 203 -4.34 -0.58 9.70
N TYR A 204 -5.04 -0.74 10.82
CA TYR A 204 -4.70 -0.10 12.08
C TYR A 204 -4.29 -1.11 13.14
N LEU A 205 -3.48 -0.66 14.10
CA LEU A 205 -3.20 -1.41 15.31
C LEU A 205 -2.88 -0.43 16.45
N ALA A 206 -3.49 -0.64 17.61
CA ALA A 206 -2.99 -0.17 18.89
C ALA A 206 -2.07 -1.28 19.47
N PRO A 207 -0.74 -1.15 19.39
CA PRO A 207 0.19 -2.23 19.71
C PRO A 207 -0.04 -2.76 21.13
N ALA A 208 0.18 -4.06 21.33
CA ALA A 208 0.23 -4.61 22.68
C ALA A 208 1.49 -4.10 23.39
N TYR A 209 1.45 -4.00 24.72
CA TYR A 209 2.63 -3.65 25.54
C TYR A 209 3.12 -4.82 26.40
N ASN A 210 2.41 -5.95 26.38
CA ASN A 210 2.73 -7.20 27.05
C ASN A 210 2.06 -8.39 26.34
N TYR A 211 2.46 -9.61 26.70
CA TYR A 211 1.96 -10.86 26.09
C TYR A 211 0.47 -11.11 26.36
N GLU A 212 -0.03 -10.64 27.49
CA GLU A 212 -1.44 -10.76 27.90
C GLU A 212 -2.36 -9.85 27.08
N LYS A 213 -1.80 -8.92 26.30
CA LYS A 213 -2.53 -7.92 25.51
C LYS A 213 -3.46 -7.10 26.40
N ASP A 214 -2.97 -6.68 27.56
CA ASP A 214 -3.74 -5.86 28.47
C ASP A 214 -4.08 -4.50 27.83
N ILE A 215 -5.13 -3.86 28.36
CA ILE A 215 -5.59 -2.54 27.94
C ILE A 215 -5.47 -1.59 29.13
N ASN A 216 -4.43 -0.76 29.11
CA ASN A 216 -4.30 0.40 29.99
C ASN A 216 -4.81 1.67 29.28
N ASP A 217 -4.82 2.81 29.97
CA ASP A 217 -5.28 4.08 29.41
C ASP A 217 -4.52 4.50 28.14
N VAL A 218 -3.20 4.23 28.10
CA VAL A 218 -2.34 4.56 26.95
C VAL A 218 -2.78 3.77 25.70
N ARG A 219 -3.05 2.47 25.84
CA ARG A 219 -3.50 1.63 24.72
C ARG A 219 -4.96 1.92 24.36
N ALA A 220 -5.80 2.15 25.36
CA ALA A 220 -7.19 2.54 25.19
C ALA A 220 -7.33 3.84 24.37
N ASN A 221 -6.48 4.85 24.64
CA ASN A 221 -6.48 6.09 23.88
C ASN A 221 -6.15 5.86 22.39
N ALA A 222 -5.14 5.03 22.10
CA ALA A 222 -4.82 4.67 20.73
C ALA A 222 -5.97 3.93 20.03
N MET A 223 -6.60 2.97 20.71
CA MET A 223 -7.78 2.25 20.19
C MET A 223 -8.94 3.21 19.88
N LYS A 224 -9.24 4.16 20.76
CA LYS A 224 -10.30 5.16 20.56
C LYS A 224 -10.04 6.05 19.35
N VAL A 225 -8.79 6.51 19.16
CA VAL A 225 -8.41 7.27 17.97
C VAL A 225 -8.52 6.40 16.70
N ILE A 226 -8.14 5.13 16.76
CA ILE A 226 -8.31 4.18 15.63
C ILE A 226 -9.78 4.01 15.25
N ILE A 227 -10.68 3.88 16.22
CA ILE A 227 -12.13 3.79 15.96
C ILE A 227 -12.62 5.03 15.20
N PHE A 228 -12.16 6.23 15.60
CA PHE A 228 -12.47 7.46 14.89
C PHE A 228 -11.94 7.42 13.45
N MET A 229 -10.66 7.13 13.26
CA MET A 229 -10.03 7.04 11.93
C MET A 229 -10.74 6.04 11.03
N ASN A 230 -11.04 4.84 11.53
CA ASN A 230 -11.80 3.83 10.79
C ASN A 230 -13.16 4.38 10.36
N SER A 231 -13.90 5.06 11.24
CA SER A 231 -15.20 5.65 10.86
C SER A 231 -15.10 6.67 9.72
N ILE A 232 -13.96 7.37 9.60
CA ILE A 232 -13.70 8.31 8.50
C ILE A 232 -13.30 7.57 7.23
N VAL A 233 -12.33 6.65 7.31
CA VAL A 233 -11.84 5.93 6.12
C VAL A 233 -12.93 5.05 5.51
N GLN A 234 -13.84 4.48 6.29
CA GLN A 234 -14.97 3.72 5.78
C GLN A 234 -15.90 4.54 4.87
N LYS A 235 -15.91 5.88 4.96
CA LYS A 235 -16.66 6.75 4.03
C LYS A 235 -16.08 6.74 2.61
N TYR A 236 -14.79 6.44 2.46
CA TYR A 236 -14.03 6.57 1.20
C TYR A 236 -13.49 5.24 0.68
N ALA A 237 -13.18 4.31 1.58
CA ALA A 237 -12.71 2.96 1.29
C ALA A 237 -13.53 1.92 2.07
N PRO A 238 -14.85 1.81 1.80
CA PRO A 238 -15.75 0.95 2.57
C PRO A 238 -15.33 -0.52 2.49
N GLY A 239 -15.22 -1.17 3.65
CA GLY A 239 -14.78 -2.56 3.79
C GLY A 239 -13.29 -2.79 3.53
N GLN A 240 -12.50 -1.75 3.26
CA GLN A 240 -11.07 -1.85 2.96
C GLN A 240 -10.17 -1.43 4.14
N VAL A 241 -10.73 -1.42 5.35
CA VAL A 241 -10.00 -1.18 6.59
C VAL A 241 -9.87 -2.49 7.34
N GLY A 242 -8.65 -2.85 7.72
CA GLY A 242 -8.36 -4.01 8.54
C GLY A 242 -7.71 -3.66 9.89
N ARG A 243 -7.62 -4.65 10.75
CA ARG A 243 -6.83 -4.61 11.98
C ARG A 243 -5.61 -5.53 11.83
N TYR A 244 -4.43 -4.99 12.07
CA TYR A 244 -3.21 -5.80 12.05
C TYR A 244 -3.15 -6.70 13.29
N ASN A 245 -2.50 -7.86 13.19
CA ASN A 245 -2.30 -8.77 14.31
C ASN A 245 -1.60 -8.03 15.48
N ASP A 246 -2.13 -8.19 16.70
CA ASP A 246 -1.69 -7.51 17.92
C ASP A 246 -0.85 -8.39 18.87
N ASP A 247 -0.32 -9.52 18.38
CA ASP A 247 0.65 -10.35 19.09
C ASP A 247 1.86 -9.51 19.47
N PHE A 248 2.19 -9.54 20.77
CA PHE A 248 3.28 -8.76 21.32
C PHE A 248 4.64 -9.23 20.77
N GLU A 249 5.32 -8.34 20.04
CA GLU A 249 6.69 -8.51 19.57
C GLU A 249 7.60 -7.60 20.41
N PRO A 250 8.29 -8.13 21.44
CA PRO A 250 9.06 -7.32 22.39
C PRO A 250 10.22 -6.57 21.75
N ARG A 251 10.58 -6.84 20.49
CA ARG A 251 11.63 -6.13 19.75
C ARG A 251 11.11 -5.06 18.79
N ALA A 252 9.79 -4.95 18.60
CA ALA A 252 9.19 -3.95 17.74
C ALA A 252 9.15 -2.57 18.42
N PHE A 253 9.32 -1.51 17.62
CA PHE A 253 9.28 -0.14 18.13
C PHE A 253 7.86 0.27 18.51
N GLY A 254 6.83 -0.14 17.75
CA GLY A 254 5.43 0.15 18.09
C GLY A 254 5.07 -0.31 19.51
N ASP A 255 5.28 -1.59 19.79
CA ASP A 255 5.03 -2.24 21.09
C ASP A 255 5.84 -1.60 22.22
N ASN A 256 7.11 -1.28 21.98
CA ASN A 256 7.95 -0.67 23.00
C ASN A 256 7.59 0.80 23.26
N ILE A 257 7.27 1.60 22.22
CA ILE A 257 6.84 2.99 22.38
C ILE A 257 5.49 3.05 23.12
N GLN A 258 4.59 2.09 22.83
CA GLN A 258 3.38 1.86 23.60
C GLN A 258 3.70 1.55 25.08
N LYS A 259 4.57 0.57 25.32
CA LYS A 259 5.02 0.17 26.65
C LYS A 259 5.71 1.29 27.43
N TRP A 260 6.44 2.17 26.74
CA TRP A 260 7.12 3.30 27.36
C TRP A 260 6.18 4.46 27.71
N GLY A 261 4.88 4.36 27.37
CA GLY A 261 3.84 5.29 27.81
C GLY A 261 3.29 6.22 26.73
N THR A 262 3.59 5.99 25.45
CA THR A 262 3.05 6.78 24.34
C THR A 262 1.86 6.06 23.71
N SER A 263 0.74 6.74 23.52
CA SER A 263 -0.45 6.17 22.85
C SER A 263 -0.15 5.97 21.37
N THR A 264 0.29 4.76 21.02
CA THR A 264 0.89 4.45 19.73
C THR A 264 -0.14 3.86 18.79
N ILE A 265 -0.19 4.42 17.58
CA ILE A 265 -1.14 4.06 16.53
C ILE A 265 -0.31 3.63 15.32
N LEU A 266 -0.41 2.36 14.96
CA LEU A 266 0.12 1.84 13.70
C LEU A 266 -0.85 2.17 12.57
N ILE A 267 -0.32 2.63 11.43
CA ILE A 267 -1.04 2.69 10.16
C ILE A 267 -0.22 1.91 9.13
N GLU A 268 -0.85 0.91 8.52
CA GLU A 268 -0.26 0.04 7.51
C GLU A 268 -0.93 0.29 6.15
N SER A 269 -0.14 0.72 5.17
CA SER A 269 -0.60 1.04 3.81
C SER A 269 -0.49 -0.19 2.89
N GLY A 270 -1.62 -0.83 2.61
CA GLY A 270 -1.67 -2.06 1.81
C GLY A 270 -1.78 -1.82 0.32
N GLY A 271 -2.78 -2.46 -0.31
CA GLY A 271 -3.07 -2.32 -1.73
C GLY A 271 -4.43 -1.68 -2.00
N PHE A 272 -4.55 -1.06 -3.18
CA PHE A 272 -5.78 -0.51 -3.70
C PHE A 272 -5.83 -0.76 -5.21
N GLN A 273 -7.04 -1.01 -5.74
CA GLN A 273 -7.21 -1.39 -7.13
C GLN A 273 -6.62 -0.32 -8.07
N ASN A 274 -5.74 -0.75 -8.98
CA ASN A 274 -5.08 0.10 -9.98
C ASN A 274 -4.22 1.25 -9.41
N ASP A 275 -3.76 1.16 -8.17
CA ASP A 275 -2.98 2.22 -7.50
C ASP A 275 -1.52 1.80 -7.22
N VAL A 276 -0.77 1.49 -8.28
CA VAL A 276 0.61 0.97 -8.19
C VAL A 276 1.57 1.93 -7.49
N GLU A 277 1.37 3.25 -7.67
CA GLU A 277 2.18 4.29 -7.03
C GLU A 277 1.57 4.80 -5.71
N LYS A 278 0.54 4.10 -5.19
CA LYS A 278 -0.09 4.33 -3.88
C LYS A 278 -0.62 5.75 -3.67
N GLN A 279 -1.13 6.40 -4.72
CA GLN A 279 -1.60 7.78 -4.66
C GLN A 279 -2.97 7.92 -3.99
N GLU A 280 -3.87 6.96 -4.13
CA GLU A 280 -5.13 6.94 -3.37
C GLU A 280 -4.84 6.57 -1.91
N ILE A 281 -3.93 5.61 -1.67
CA ILE A 281 -3.54 5.23 -0.31
C ILE A 281 -2.83 6.38 0.43
N ARG A 282 -2.00 7.17 -0.27
CA ARG A 282 -1.40 8.42 0.22
C ARG A 282 -2.48 9.41 0.66
N LYS A 283 -3.52 9.60 -0.16
CA LYS A 283 -4.68 10.44 0.18
C LYS A 283 -5.40 9.94 1.44
N LEU A 284 -5.63 8.63 1.54
CA LEU A 284 -6.26 8.04 2.72
C LEU A 284 -5.40 8.19 3.98
N ASN A 285 -4.07 8.07 3.87
CA ASN A 285 -3.14 8.39 4.96
C ASN A 285 -3.26 9.85 5.40
N TYR A 286 -3.24 10.79 4.44
CA TYR A 286 -3.40 12.22 4.71
C TYR A 286 -4.71 12.50 5.50
N VAL A 287 -5.84 11.98 5.02
CA VAL A 287 -7.14 12.17 5.67
C VAL A 287 -7.19 11.50 7.04
N SER A 288 -6.70 10.28 7.15
CA SER A 288 -6.69 9.51 8.40
C SER A 288 -5.84 10.20 9.47
N ILE A 289 -4.62 10.59 9.14
CA ILE A 289 -3.68 11.22 10.08
C ILE A 289 -4.20 12.59 10.53
N LEU A 290 -4.68 13.45 9.62
CA LEU A 290 -5.21 14.76 10.00
C LEU A 290 -6.50 14.66 10.81
N SER A 291 -7.36 13.69 10.51
CA SER A 291 -8.57 13.43 11.31
C SER A 291 -8.19 12.99 12.74
N ALA A 292 -7.17 12.13 12.87
CA ALA A 292 -6.64 11.70 14.16
C ALA A 292 -6.05 12.88 14.95
N ILE A 293 -5.22 13.70 14.31
CA ILE A 293 -4.64 14.91 14.90
C ILE A 293 -5.75 15.86 15.38
N TYR A 294 -6.79 16.07 14.56
CA TYR A 294 -7.91 16.94 14.91
C TYR A 294 -8.69 16.44 16.13
N THR A 295 -9.04 15.15 16.18
CA THR A 295 -9.75 14.59 17.36
C THR A 295 -8.89 14.59 18.62
N ILE A 296 -7.57 14.39 18.51
CA ILE A 296 -6.63 14.50 19.63
C ILE A 296 -6.57 15.94 20.15
N ALA A 297 -6.49 16.94 19.25
CA ALA A 297 -6.44 18.35 19.60
C ALA A 297 -7.68 18.80 20.40
N ASN A 298 -8.86 18.33 20.01
CA ASN A 298 -10.11 18.67 20.68
C ASN A 298 -10.40 17.79 21.91
N GLY A 299 -9.73 16.64 22.02
CA GLY A 299 -9.99 15.64 23.07
C GLY A 299 -11.25 14.82 22.85
N ASP A 300 -11.88 14.91 21.67
CA ASP A 300 -13.16 14.26 21.35
C ASP A 300 -13.06 12.73 21.40
N TYR A 301 -11.88 12.17 21.09
CA TYR A 301 -11.63 10.73 21.12
C TYR A 301 -11.92 10.11 22.50
N LYS A 302 -11.84 10.89 23.59
CA LYS A 302 -12.08 10.39 24.96
C LYS A 302 -13.48 9.82 25.13
N ASN A 303 -14.45 10.36 24.40
CA ASN A 303 -15.86 9.99 24.43
C ASN A 303 -16.19 8.77 23.55
N ILE A 304 -15.20 8.23 22.82
CA ILE A 304 -15.42 7.09 21.93
C ILE A 304 -15.43 5.79 22.74
N PRO A 305 -16.47 4.96 22.60
CA PRO A 305 -16.54 3.65 23.25
C PRO A 305 -15.49 2.70 22.65
N ILE A 306 -14.71 2.03 23.51
CA ILE A 306 -13.57 1.19 23.09
C ILE A 306 -14.01 -0.09 22.38
N GLU A 307 -15.24 -0.53 22.61
CA GLU A 307 -15.84 -1.75 22.04
C GLU A 307 -15.97 -1.67 20.52
N GLY A 308 -15.80 -0.49 19.92
CA GLY A 308 -15.71 -0.33 18.47
C GLY A 308 -14.43 -0.92 17.86
N TYR A 309 -13.36 -1.11 18.63
CA TYR A 309 -12.06 -1.54 18.13
C TYR A 309 -12.07 -2.98 17.58
N GLU A 310 -12.65 -3.91 18.35
CA GLU A 310 -12.79 -5.33 17.96
C GLU A 310 -13.78 -5.55 16.80
N LYS A 311 -14.52 -4.52 16.40
CA LYS A 311 -15.44 -4.60 15.25
C LYS A 311 -14.72 -4.36 13.91
N ILE A 312 -13.49 -3.85 13.95
CA ILE A 312 -12.66 -3.72 12.75
C ILE A 312 -12.17 -5.14 12.40
N PRO A 313 -12.47 -5.65 11.20
CA PRO A 313 -12.06 -7.01 10.82
C PRO A 313 -10.54 -7.12 10.82
N GLU A 314 -10.00 -8.28 11.17
CA GLU A 314 -8.56 -8.51 11.06
C GLU A 314 -8.11 -8.58 9.60
N ASN A 315 -6.81 -8.49 9.38
CA ASN A 315 -6.24 -8.81 8.07
C ASN A 315 -6.23 -10.32 7.83
N ASP A 316 -6.56 -10.73 6.61
CA ASP A 316 -6.39 -12.09 6.10
C ASP A 316 -5.52 -12.04 4.83
N ARG A 317 -4.91 -13.15 4.42
CA ARG A 317 -3.95 -13.19 3.30
C ARG A 317 -4.42 -14.13 2.20
N LYS A 318 -5.53 -13.76 1.56
CA LYS A 318 -6.22 -14.58 0.55
C LYS A 318 -6.38 -13.90 -0.82
N LEU A 319 -5.68 -12.79 -1.06
CA LEU A 319 -5.71 -12.09 -2.35
C LEU A 319 -4.59 -12.53 -3.28
N PHE A 320 -4.96 -12.77 -4.54
CA PHE A 320 -4.04 -12.93 -5.66
C PHE A 320 -4.08 -11.74 -6.61
N ASP A 321 -3.01 -11.52 -7.36
CA ASP A 321 -3.02 -10.57 -8.49
C ASP A 321 -4.02 -10.98 -9.59
N LEU A 322 -4.09 -12.28 -9.88
CA LEU A 322 -5.05 -12.91 -10.77
C LEU A 322 -5.51 -14.23 -10.13
N LYS A 323 -6.82 -14.37 -9.91
CA LYS A 323 -7.48 -15.63 -9.61
C LYS A 323 -8.18 -16.12 -10.86
N LEU A 324 -7.72 -17.23 -11.42
CA LEU A 324 -8.37 -17.92 -12.51
C LEU A 324 -9.04 -19.18 -11.94
N PHE A 325 -10.31 -19.42 -12.23
CA PHE A 325 -11.03 -20.56 -11.65
C PHE A 325 -11.84 -21.34 -12.69
N GLY A 326 -12.00 -22.65 -12.47
CA GLY A 326 -12.84 -23.51 -13.31
C GLY A 326 -12.22 -23.92 -14.66
N ALA A 327 -10.91 -23.76 -14.86
CA ALA A 327 -10.27 -24.16 -16.11
C ALA A 327 -10.08 -25.68 -16.21
N THR A 328 -10.21 -26.22 -17.43
CA THR A 328 -9.82 -27.59 -17.73
C THR A 328 -8.30 -27.68 -17.96
N PHE A 329 -7.63 -28.60 -17.29
CA PHE A 329 -6.22 -28.92 -17.50
C PHE A 329 -6.05 -30.41 -17.82
N ASN A 330 -5.36 -30.69 -18.93
CA ASN A 330 -5.16 -32.06 -19.39
C ASN A 330 -3.80 -32.58 -18.94
N LEU A 331 -3.79 -33.59 -18.07
CA LEU A 331 -2.59 -34.20 -17.54
C LEU A 331 -2.65 -35.72 -17.73
N LEU A 332 -1.64 -36.29 -18.40
CA LEU A 332 -1.55 -37.73 -18.70
C LEU A 332 -2.84 -38.29 -19.32
N ASN A 333 -3.40 -37.58 -20.30
CA ASN A 333 -4.65 -37.91 -21.01
C ASN A 333 -5.93 -37.90 -20.16
N ASN A 334 -5.90 -37.35 -18.95
CA ASN A 334 -7.08 -37.13 -18.12
C ASN A 334 -7.36 -35.63 -18.00
N GLU A 335 -8.63 -35.27 -17.91
CA GLU A 335 -9.09 -33.89 -17.72
C GLU A 335 -9.32 -33.61 -16.23
N TYR A 336 -8.83 -32.47 -15.77
CA TYR A 336 -9.02 -31.99 -14.39
C TYR A 336 -9.56 -30.56 -14.42
N ILE A 337 -10.34 -30.21 -13.41
CA ILE A 337 -10.70 -28.81 -13.15
C ILE A 337 -9.67 -28.24 -12.18
N ILE A 338 -9.18 -27.04 -12.45
CA ILE A 338 -8.17 -26.38 -11.63
C ILE A 338 -8.45 -24.88 -11.51
N ASP A 339 -8.29 -24.36 -10.30
CA ASP A 339 -8.13 -22.93 -10.05
C ASP A 339 -6.65 -22.61 -9.87
N LEU A 340 -6.24 -21.41 -10.28
CA LEU A 340 -4.88 -20.90 -10.17
C LEU A 340 -4.90 -19.52 -9.48
N GLY A 341 -4.16 -19.42 -8.39
CA GLY A 341 -3.84 -18.17 -7.71
C GLY A 341 -2.47 -17.67 -8.16
N ILE A 342 -2.41 -16.51 -8.80
CA ILE A 342 -1.20 -15.99 -9.42
C ILE A 342 -0.83 -14.65 -8.79
N ASN A 343 0.44 -14.49 -8.40
CA ASN A 343 1.04 -13.22 -7.98
C ASN A 343 2.13 -12.74 -8.94
N ARG A 344 2.20 -11.42 -9.12
CA ARG A 344 3.15 -10.72 -9.98
C ARG A 344 4.21 -10.05 -9.12
N LEU A 345 5.20 -10.83 -8.69
CA LEU A 345 6.26 -10.33 -7.81
C LEU A 345 7.07 -9.23 -8.48
N GLU A 346 7.34 -8.15 -7.75
CA GLU A 346 8.14 -7.04 -8.24
C GLU A 346 9.63 -7.37 -8.14
N ILE A 347 10.35 -7.13 -9.23
CA ILE A 347 11.81 -7.19 -9.25
C ILE A 347 12.34 -5.79 -9.54
N ASP A 348 13.04 -5.26 -8.56
CA ASP A 348 13.58 -3.91 -8.60
C ASP A 348 14.66 -3.78 -9.68
N ASN A 349 14.75 -2.59 -10.27
CA ASN A 349 15.78 -2.30 -11.26
C ASN A 349 17.09 -1.83 -10.59
N ALA A 350 18.19 -1.84 -11.35
CA ALA A 350 19.53 -1.62 -10.79
C ALA A 350 19.76 -0.22 -10.18
N ASN A 351 18.93 0.77 -10.47
CA ASN A 351 19.03 2.12 -9.91
C ASN A 351 17.93 2.45 -8.90
N HIS A 352 17.08 1.47 -8.54
CA HIS A 352 16.01 1.59 -7.55
C HIS A 352 14.99 2.69 -7.89
N THR A 353 14.67 2.85 -9.19
CA THR A 353 13.70 3.85 -9.67
C THR A 353 12.48 3.24 -10.35
N ASN A 354 12.53 1.94 -10.68
CA ASN A 354 11.43 1.22 -11.33
C ASN A 354 11.56 -0.29 -11.09
N PHE A 355 10.61 -1.07 -11.59
CA PHE A 355 10.55 -2.51 -11.45
C PHE A 355 9.87 -3.17 -12.65
N TYR A 356 10.13 -4.45 -12.83
CA TYR A 356 9.37 -5.34 -13.69
C TYR A 356 8.77 -6.48 -12.86
N ASN A 357 7.78 -7.17 -13.39
CA ASN A 357 7.12 -8.26 -12.67
C ASN A 357 7.63 -9.62 -13.14
N ILE A 358 7.68 -10.57 -12.21
CA ILE A 358 7.75 -12.00 -12.50
C ILE A 358 6.49 -12.65 -11.92
N GLY A 359 5.64 -13.15 -12.82
CA GLY A 359 4.47 -13.94 -12.46
C GLY A 359 4.88 -15.27 -11.83
N ARG A 360 4.16 -15.66 -10.79
CA ARG A 360 4.28 -16.94 -10.09
C ARG A 360 2.89 -17.48 -9.77
N ILE A 361 2.67 -18.76 -10.05
CA ILE A 361 1.56 -19.49 -9.42
C ILE A 361 1.93 -19.63 -7.93
N ILE A 362 1.07 -19.10 -7.07
CA ILE A 362 1.24 -19.14 -5.61
C ILE A 362 0.46 -20.31 -5.03
N ASP A 363 -0.70 -20.62 -5.61
CA ASP A 363 -1.52 -21.73 -5.17
C ASP A 363 -2.34 -22.28 -6.35
N GLN A 364 -2.78 -23.53 -6.22
CA GLN A 364 -3.60 -24.21 -7.23
C GLN A 364 -4.49 -25.29 -6.60
N GLY A 365 -5.69 -25.48 -7.16
CA GLY A 365 -6.66 -26.47 -6.66
C GLY A 365 -8.02 -25.84 -6.43
N ASP A 366 -8.63 -26.12 -5.27
CA ASP A 366 -9.86 -25.44 -4.84
C ASP A 366 -9.50 -24.10 -4.18
N LEU A 367 -9.76 -23.01 -4.89
CA LEU A 367 -9.53 -21.65 -4.40
C LEU A 367 -10.86 -20.93 -4.11
N SER A 368 -11.93 -21.67 -3.82
CA SER A 368 -13.28 -21.12 -3.58
C SER A 368 -13.33 -20.09 -2.44
N THR A 369 -12.45 -20.20 -1.44
CA THR A 369 -12.36 -19.25 -0.31
C THR A 369 -11.35 -18.12 -0.51
N TYR A 370 -10.70 -18.05 -1.68
CA TYR A 370 -9.70 -17.04 -2.02
C TYR A 370 -10.24 -15.99 -3.00
N TYR A 371 -9.52 -14.88 -3.12
CA TYR A 371 -9.94 -13.71 -3.88
C TYR A 371 -8.83 -13.26 -4.84
N GLY A 372 -9.14 -12.33 -5.74
CA GLY A 372 -8.13 -11.71 -6.59
C GLY A 372 -8.47 -10.29 -6.97
N TYR A 373 -7.44 -9.46 -7.16
CA TYR A 373 -7.55 -8.14 -7.79
C TYR A 373 -8.22 -8.23 -9.15
N GLU A 374 -7.84 -9.27 -9.91
CA GLU A 374 -8.51 -9.69 -11.12
C GLU A 374 -9.00 -11.13 -10.92
N THR A 375 -10.27 -11.38 -11.23
CA THR A 375 -10.86 -12.72 -11.15
C THR A 375 -11.43 -13.09 -12.52
N PHE A 376 -11.10 -14.27 -13.02
CA PHE A 376 -11.52 -14.76 -14.32
C PHE A 376 -12.13 -16.16 -14.23
N ASP A 377 -13.41 -16.26 -14.63
CA ASP A 377 -14.11 -17.53 -14.78
C ASP A 377 -13.65 -18.20 -16.08
N ALA A 378 -12.84 -19.24 -15.94
CA ALA A 378 -12.34 -20.04 -17.05
C ALA A 378 -13.20 -21.28 -17.32
N THR A 379 -14.44 -21.33 -16.85
CA THR A 379 -15.35 -22.45 -17.10
C THR A 379 -15.55 -22.68 -18.61
N GLY A 380 -15.26 -23.91 -19.04
CA GLY A 380 -15.29 -24.33 -20.44
C GLY A 380 -14.08 -23.88 -21.27
N TYR A 381 -13.07 -23.25 -20.66
CA TYR A 381 -11.76 -23.06 -21.26
C TYR A 381 -10.81 -24.17 -20.87
N THR A 382 -10.02 -24.65 -21.83
CA THR A 382 -8.88 -25.53 -21.59
C THR A 382 -7.58 -24.74 -21.57
N ILE A 383 -6.75 -24.96 -20.54
CA ILE A 383 -5.38 -24.46 -20.50
C ILE A 383 -4.55 -25.22 -21.53
N VAL A 384 -3.91 -24.50 -22.45
CA VAL A 384 -3.02 -25.07 -23.46
C VAL A 384 -1.63 -24.46 -23.43
N GLU A 385 -0.64 -25.32 -23.65
CA GLU A 385 0.76 -24.95 -23.73
C GLU A 385 1.02 -24.03 -24.93
N GLY A 386 1.78 -22.95 -24.68
CA GLY A 386 2.23 -22.04 -25.71
C GLY A 386 3.47 -22.54 -26.45
N LYS A 387 3.57 -22.23 -27.74
CA LYS A 387 4.63 -22.69 -28.64
C LYS A 387 5.68 -21.62 -28.91
N VAL A 388 6.81 -22.05 -29.47
CA VAL A 388 7.83 -21.15 -30.04
C VAL A 388 7.45 -20.79 -31.47
N TYR A 389 7.45 -19.50 -31.79
CA TYR A 389 7.25 -19.02 -33.15
C TYR A 389 8.37 -19.55 -34.08
N PRO A 390 8.06 -20.13 -35.26
CA PRO A 390 9.08 -20.81 -36.07
C PRO A 390 10.17 -19.92 -36.65
N LYS A 391 9.89 -18.62 -36.87
CA LYS A 391 10.89 -17.68 -37.40
C LYS A 391 11.68 -17.06 -36.27
N THR A 392 13.01 -17.09 -36.41
CA THR A 392 13.94 -16.36 -35.55
C THR A 392 14.10 -14.94 -36.07
N LEU A 393 14.02 -13.96 -35.18
CA LEU A 393 14.32 -12.56 -35.52
C LEU A 393 15.76 -12.24 -35.16
N LYS A 394 16.32 -11.22 -35.82
CA LYS A 394 17.68 -10.81 -35.54
C LYS A 394 17.74 -10.07 -34.20
N SER A 395 16.86 -9.08 -34.01
CA SER A 395 16.88 -8.20 -32.85
C SER A 395 15.49 -7.92 -32.29
N VAL A 396 15.43 -7.35 -31.08
CA VAL A 396 14.17 -6.91 -30.44
C VAL A 396 13.46 -5.83 -31.27
N LYS A 397 14.18 -5.02 -32.06
CA LYS A 397 13.57 -3.98 -32.91
C LYS A 397 12.65 -4.57 -33.99
N ASP A 398 12.95 -5.80 -34.42
CA ASP A 398 12.20 -6.49 -35.47
C ASP A 398 10.80 -6.91 -34.98
N LEU A 399 10.53 -6.89 -33.67
CA LEU A 399 9.20 -7.15 -33.10
C LEU A 399 8.16 -6.13 -33.58
N SER A 400 8.58 -4.92 -33.96
CA SER A 400 7.69 -3.90 -34.51
C SER A 400 7.02 -4.32 -35.83
N THR A 401 7.60 -5.29 -36.53
CA THR A 401 7.08 -5.82 -37.80
C THR A 401 6.10 -6.99 -37.62
N ILE A 402 5.81 -7.37 -36.37
CA ILE A 402 5.03 -8.56 -36.04
C ILE A 402 3.80 -8.19 -35.24
N ASP A 403 2.64 -8.71 -35.66
CA ASP A 403 1.45 -8.68 -34.82
C ASP A 403 1.54 -9.78 -33.76
N VAL A 404 2.01 -9.41 -32.56
CA VAL A 404 2.15 -10.31 -31.42
C VAL A 404 0.80 -10.92 -30.99
N TYR A 405 -0.30 -10.19 -31.10
CA TYR A 405 -1.62 -10.71 -30.73
C TYR A 405 -2.07 -11.80 -31.70
N GLN A 406 -1.79 -11.63 -33.00
CA GLN A 406 -2.04 -12.67 -33.98
C GLN A 406 -1.19 -13.93 -33.71
N LEU A 407 0.05 -13.76 -33.23
CA LEU A 407 0.88 -14.90 -32.82
C LEU A 407 0.31 -15.63 -31.59
N LEU A 408 -0.15 -14.90 -30.57
CA LEU A 408 -0.80 -15.49 -29.40
C LEU A 408 -2.06 -16.28 -29.79
N GLN A 409 -2.89 -15.72 -30.68
CA GLN A 409 -4.08 -16.41 -31.22
C GLN A 409 -3.73 -17.69 -32.00
N LYS A 410 -2.56 -17.73 -32.65
CA LYS A 410 -2.02 -18.92 -33.34
C LYS A 410 -1.33 -19.91 -32.40
N GLY A 411 -1.23 -19.59 -31.11
CA GLY A 411 -0.67 -20.47 -30.11
C GLY A 411 0.79 -20.21 -29.74
N TYR A 412 1.39 -19.10 -30.15
CA TYR A 412 2.80 -18.81 -29.91
C TYR A 412 2.99 -17.83 -28.74
N THR A 413 3.71 -18.24 -27.70
CA THR A 413 4.00 -17.43 -26.50
C THR A 413 5.50 -17.10 -26.35
N TYR A 414 6.33 -17.58 -27.28
CA TYR A 414 7.77 -17.34 -27.31
C TYR A 414 8.27 -16.97 -28.72
N ILE A 415 9.22 -16.04 -28.82
CA ILE A 415 9.93 -15.70 -30.06
C ILE A 415 11.44 -15.85 -29.84
N ARG A 416 12.12 -16.50 -30.81
CA ARG A 416 13.58 -16.59 -30.84
C ARG A 416 14.19 -15.31 -31.36
N ILE A 417 15.16 -14.77 -30.62
CA ILE A 417 15.96 -13.60 -31.02
C ILE A 417 17.44 -13.98 -30.98
N THR A 418 18.16 -13.72 -32.07
CA THR A 418 19.61 -14.00 -32.17
C THR A 418 20.42 -13.04 -31.29
N GLU A 419 20.11 -11.74 -31.36
CA GLU A 419 20.81 -10.66 -30.66
C GLU A 419 19.93 -10.13 -29.51
N LEU A 420 19.87 -10.89 -28.41
CA LEU A 420 19.16 -10.44 -27.20
C LEU A 420 19.90 -9.29 -26.50
N PRO A 421 19.16 -8.30 -25.94
CA PRO A 421 19.76 -7.18 -25.24
C PRO A 421 20.55 -7.64 -24.00
N ILE A 422 21.77 -7.11 -23.85
CA ILE A 422 22.60 -7.32 -22.66
C ILE A 422 21.94 -6.63 -21.45
N GLY A 423 22.01 -7.24 -20.28
CA GLY A 423 21.47 -6.68 -19.04
C GLY A 423 19.94 -6.69 -18.87
N LYS A 424 19.15 -6.69 -19.95
CA LYS A 424 17.68 -6.75 -19.86
C LYS A 424 17.15 -8.17 -19.58
N LYS A 425 16.08 -8.24 -18.78
CA LYS A 425 15.40 -9.48 -18.37
C LYS A 425 13.92 -9.50 -18.76
N GLU A 426 13.42 -8.40 -19.30
CA GLU A 426 12.02 -8.13 -19.55
C GLU A 426 11.81 -7.41 -20.88
N VAL A 427 10.58 -7.50 -21.42
CA VAL A 427 10.14 -6.77 -22.61
C VAL A 427 8.70 -6.30 -22.43
N SER A 428 8.34 -5.16 -23.01
CA SER A 428 7.01 -4.54 -22.91
C SER A 428 6.01 -5.04 -23.96
N VAL A 429 6.30 -6.16 -24.65
CA VAL A 429 5.35 -6.81 -25.56
C VAL A 429 4.86 -8.13 -24.94
N PRO A 430 3.60 -8.56 -25.18
CA PRO A 430 3.00 -9.72 -24.52
C PRO A 430 3.46 -11.06 -25.10
N ILE A 431 4.77 -11.23 -25.24
CA ILE A 431 5.39 -12.48 -25.68
C ILE A 431 6.80 -12.60 -25.12
N HIS A 432 7.16 -13.78 -24.66
CA HIS A 432 8.50 -14.00 -24.12
C HIS A 432 9.54 -14.01 -25.25
N LEU A 433 10.73 -13.50 -24.96
CA LEU A 433 11.86 -13.58 -25.87
C LEU A 433 12.84 -14.64 -25.36
N ILE A 434 13.31 -15.48 -26.27
CA ILE A 434 14.23 -16.56 -25.94
C ILE A 434 15.47 -16.51 -26.82
N GLY A 435 16.62 -16.88 -26.27
CA GLY A 435 17.87 -16.96 -27.01
C GLY A 435 17.82 -18.06 -28.08
N ALA A 436 18.70 -17.96 -29.08
CA ALA A 436 18.76 -18.90 -30.20
C ALA A 436 18.78 -20.37 -29.76
N ASN A 437 19.53 -20.68 -28.69
CA ASN A 437 19.71 -22.04 -28.17
C ASN A 437 18.81 -22.40 -26.99
N TYR A 438 17.98 -21.47 -26.51
CA TYR A 438 17.09 -21.71 -25.36
C TYR A 438 16.07 -22.81 -25.69
N LYS A 439 15.90 -23.78 -24.80
CA LYS A 439 14.89 -24.83 -24.95
C LYS A 439 13.71 -24.52 -24.03
N VAL A 440 12.56 -24.25 -24.62
CA VAL A 440 11.30 -24.11 -23.86
C VAL A 440 10.90 -25.51 -23.39
N GLY A 441 10.78 -25.69 -22.08
CA GLY A 441 10.27 -26.92 -21.48
C GLY A 441 8.76 -27.05 -21.65
N LYS A 442 8.21 -28.23 -21.29
CA LYS A 442 6.76 -28.43 -21.26
C LYS A 442 6.10 -27.47 -20.27
N LEU A 443 4.84 -27.12 -20.51
CA LEU A 443 4.03 -26.39 -19.52
C LEU A 443 3.99 -27.17 -18.20
N VAL A 444 4.36 -26.49 -17.12
CA VAL A 444 4.22 -26.98 -15.74
C VAL A 444 3.28 -26.03 -15.01
N LEU A 445 2.18 -26.57 -14.50
CA LEU A 445 1.34 -25.90 -13.53
C LEU A 445 1.76 -26.40 -12.15
N GLY A 446 2.26 -25.50 -11.32
CA GLY A 446 2.76 -25.80 -9.99
C GLY A 446 3.20 -24.53 -9.27
N GLU A 447 3.21 -24.56 -7.94
CA GLU A 447 3.72 -23.46 -7.12
C GLU A 447 5.12 -23.03 -7.58
N GLY A 448 5.33 -21.72 -7.70
CA GLY A 448 6.58 -21.13 -8.18
C GLY A 448 6.78 -21.14 -9.70
N ALA A 449 5.96 -21.86 -10.46
CA ALA A 449 6.03 -21.83 -11.93
C ALA A 449 5.64 -20.44 -12.48
N ASN A 450 6.24 -20.05 -13.61
CA ASN A 450 5.81 -18.84 -14.31
C ASN A 450 4.50 -19.14 -15.07
N PRO A 451 3.41 -18.41 -14.81
CA PRO A 451 2.14 -18.64 -15.49
C PRO A 451 2.18 -18.03 -16.89
N THR A 452 2.51 -18.89 -17.85
CA THR A 452 2.48 -18.59 -19.29
C THR A 452 1.79 -19.71 -20.04
N PHE A 453 0.54 -19.47 -20.43
CA PHE A 453 -0.31 -20.43 -21.13
C PHE A 453 -1.44 -19.70 -21.87
N LEU A 454 -2.23 -20.46 -22.63
CA LEU A 454 -3.33 -19.93 -23.41
C LEU A 454 -4.63 -20.59 -22.97
N LEU A 455 -5.76 -19.88 -23.11
CA LEU A 455 -7.08 -20.41 -22.81
C LEU A 455 -7.84 -20.63 -24.10
N ARG A 456 -8.18 -21.89 -24.37
CA ARG A 456 -8.87 -22.31 -25.58
C ARG A 456 -10.29 -22.77 -25.28
N LYS A 457 -11.27 -22.28 -26.05
CA LYS A 457 -12.67 -22.71 -26.01
C LYS A 457 -13.18 -22.90 -27.43
N ASN A 458 -13.91 -23.98 -27.67
CA ASN A 458 -14.45 -24.32 -28.99
C ASN A 458 -13.40 -24.28 -30.12
N GLY A 459 -12.19 -24.76 -29.85
CA GLY A 459 -11.08 -24.79 -30.81
C GLY A 459 -10.38 -23.44 -31.05
N LYS A 460 -10.87 -22.35 -30.45
CA LYS A 460 -10.31 -21.00 -30.59
C LYS A 460 -9.60 -20.55 -29.32
N ILE A 461 -8.46 -19.88 -29.46
CA ILE A 461 -7.74 -19.26 -28.34
C ILE A 461 -8.27 -17.83 -28.18
N ASP A 462 -9.00 -17.55 -27.10
CA ASP A 462 -9.56 -16.23 -26.83
C ASP A 462 -8.72 -15.42 -25.84
N TYR A 463 -8.00 -16.09 -24.94
CA TYR A 463 -7.18 -15.43 -23.93
C TYR A 463 -5.77 -16.00 -23.86
N ALA A 464 -4.83 -15.16 -23.45
CA ALA A 464 -3.49 -15.56 -23.07
C ALA A 464 -3.22 -15.12 -21.63
N VAL A 465 -2.53 -15.97 -20.87
CA VAL A 465 -1.86 -15.57 -19.64
C VAL A 465 -0.38 -15.52 -19.95
N ILE A 466 0.24 -14.35 -19.90
CA ILE A 466 1.69 -14.17 -20.18
C ILE A 466 2.33 -13.56 -18.95
N ASN A 467 3.28 -14.27 -18.34
CA ASN A 467 3.95 -13.82 -17.12
C ASN A 467 2.94 -13.44 -15.99
N GLY A 468 1.79 -14.12 -15.93
CA GLY A 468 0.73 -13.85 -14.96
C GLY A 468 -0.20 -12.67 -15.25
N PHE A 469 -0.11 -12.09 -16.44
CA PHE A 469 -1.07 -11.08 -16.92
C PHE A 469 -2.10 -11.75 -17.83
N LEU A 470 -3.39 -11.55 -17.54
CA LEU A 470 -4.48 -12.00 -18.40
C LEU A 470 -4.67 -11.00 -19.55
N ILE A 471 -4.82 -11.55 -20.76
CA ILE A 471 -4.96 -10.77 -21.98
C ILE A 471 -6.13 -11.32 -22.78
N ASP A 472 -7.12 -10.48 -23.04
CA ASP A 472 -8.18 -10.77 -24.02
C ASP A 472 -7.64 -10.55 -25.43
N LEU A 473 -7.54 -11.61 -26.21
CA LEU A 473 -6.97 -11.56 -27.57
C LEU A 473 -7.97 -11.07 -28.62
N ASN A 474 -9.26 -10.98 -28.30
CA ASN A 474 -10.27 -10.44 -29.19
C ASN A 474 -10.31 -8.91 -29.08
N THR A 475 -10.25 -8.38 -27.85
CA THR A 475 -10.33 -6.93 -27.59
C THR A 475 -8.98 -6.27 -27.37
N LYS A 476 -7.91 -7.05 -27.15
CA LYS A 476 -6.57 -6.60 -26.72
C LYS A 476 -6.56 -5.91 -25.34
N LYS A 477 -7.66 -5.97 -24.59
CA LYS A 477 -7.77 -5.39 -23.26
C LYS A 477 -6.91 -6.20 -22.27
N SER A 478 -6.02 -5.51 -21.54
CA SER A 478 -5.21 -6.10 -20.47
C SER A 478 -4.60 -5.00 -19.58
N ASN A 479 -4.13 -5.40 -18.40
CA ASN A 479 -3.22 -4.64 -17.53
C ASN A 479 -1.74 -5.05 -17.76
N PHE A 480 -1.43 -5.62 -18.93
CA PHE A 480 -0.13 -6.20 -19.23
C PHE A 480 1.00 -5.17 -19.07
N LYS A 481 2.02 -5.52 -18.27
CA LYS A 481 3.20 -4.69 -18.06
C LYS A 481 4.44 -5.22 -18.77
N ASN A 482 4.78 -6.50 -18.55
CA ASN A 482 5.98 -7.08 -19.14
C ASN A 482 5.91 -8.60 -19.30
N ALA A 483 6.61 -9.08 -20.34
CA ALA A 483 7.03 -10.46 -20.50
C ALA A 483 8.52 -10.57 -20.14
N LEU A 484 9.06 -11.79 -20.20
CA LEU A 484 10.42 -12.11 -19.78
C LEU A 484 11.34 -12.45 -20.96
N ILE A 485 12.64 -12.20 -20.77
CA ILE A 485 13.73 -12.54 -21.69
C ILE A 485 14.55 -13.69 -21.08
N TYR A 486 14.59 -14.82 -21.76
CA TYR A 486 15.38 -16.00 -21.36
C TYR A 486 16.58 -16.20 -22.27
N LYS A 487 17.79 -16.22 -21.71
CA LYS A 487 19.04 -16.20 -22.49
C LYS A 487 19.69 -17.57 -22.69
N ARG A 488 19.53 -18.50 -21.76
CA ARG A 488 20.22 -19.80 -21.74
C ARG A 488 19.26 -20.91 -21.39
#